data_AF-A0A849IEX9-F1
#
_entry.id   AF-A0A849IEX9-F1
#
_cell.length_a   1.000
_cell.length_b   1.000
_cell.length_c   1.000
_cell.angle_alpha   90.00
_cell.angle_beta   90.00
_cell.angle_gamma   90.00
#
_symmetry.space_group_name_H-M   'P 1'
#
loop_
_entity.id
_entity.type
_entity.pdbx_description
1 polymer ?
#
loop_
_entity_poly.entity_id
_entity_poly.type
_entity_poly.pdbx_seq_one_letter_code
_entity_poly.pdbx_strand_id
1 'polypeptide(L)' 'MRTTIVLDDDLLRTAQEHTGATEKFALVREGLKALGEREAARRLIKLGGAQRDVKAPPRRRPPLA' A
#
# COMPACT_ATOMS: atom_id res chain seq x y z
N MET A 1 -14.86 7.60 -11.01
CA MET A 1 -15.43 8.94 -10.76
C MET A 1 -14.46 9.97 -11.33
N ARG A 2 -14.96 10.99 -12.02
CA ARG A 2 -14.14 12.11 -12.52
C ARG A 2 -14.32 13.28 -11.56
N THR A 3 -13.23 13.79 -11.04
CA THR A 3 -13.22 14.89 -10.06
C THR A 3 -12.10 15.85 -10.41
N THR A 4 -12.34 17.14 -10.27
CA THR A 4 -11.31 18.18 -10.40
C THR A 4 -10.79 18.51 -9.00
N ILE A 5 -9.47 18.42 -8.83
CA ILE A 5 -8.79 18.77 -7.57
C ILE A 5 -7.69 19.78 -7.88
N VAL A 6 -7.50 20.74 -6.99
CA VAL A 6 -6.38 21.68 -7.06
C VAL A 6 -5.19 21.04 -6.33
N LEU A 7 -4.04 21.03 -6.99
CA LEU A 7 -2.79 20.44 -6.50
C LEU A 7 -1.68 21.46 -6.63
N ASP A 8 -0.73 21.39 -5.71
CA ASP A 8 0.51 22.15 -5.79
C ASP A 8 1.39 21.58 -6.93
N ASP A 9 1.85 22.44 -7.83
CA ASP A 9 2.62 22.05 -9.01
C ASP A 9 4.04 21.58 -8.66
N ASP A 10 4.65 22.13 -7.62
CA ASP A 10 5.98 21.72 -7.16
C ASP A 10 5.90 20.32 -6.53
N LEU A 11 4.85 20.07 -5.73
CA LEU A 11 4.59 18.73 -5.18
C LEU A 11 4.38 17.69 -6.28
N LEU A 12 3.60 18.05 -7.31
CA LEU A 12 3.36 17.17 -8.44
C LEU A 12 4.67 16.87 -9.19
N ARG A 13 5.47 17.91 -9.50
CA ARG A 13 6.76 17.76 -10.17
C ARG A 13 7.69 16.82 -9.41
N THR A 14 7.90 17.07 -8.12
CA THR A 14 8.75 16.22 -7.27
C THR A 14 8.26 14.77 -7.23
N ALA A 15 6.95 14.56 -7.12
CA ALA A 15 6.39 13.22 -7.14
C ALA A 15 6.58 12.52 -8.50
N GLN A 16 6.47 13.24 -9.63
CA GLN A 16 6.75 12.69 -10.96
C GLN A 16 8.25 12.36 -11.16
N GLU A 17 9.15 13.20 -10.67
CA GLU A 17 10.60 12.96 -10.70
C GLU A 17 10.99 11.70 -9.91
N HIS A 18 10.36 11.47 -8.76
CA HIS A 18 10.66 10.32 -7.91
C HIS A 18 10.01 9.01 -8.39
N THR A 19 8.81 9.07 -8.95
CA THR A 19 8.04 7.87 -9.35
C THR A 19 8.19 7.53 -10.83
N GLY A 20 8.62 8.48 -11.67
CA GLY A 20 8.64 8.36 -13.12
C GLY A 20 7.25 8.43 -13.77
N ALA A 21 6.19 8.73 -13.00
CA ALA A 21 4.83 8.77 -13.51
C ALA A 21 4.60 10.00 -14.41
N THR A 22 4.14 9.77 -15.64
CA THR A 22 3.84 10.83 -16.61
C THR A 22 2.39 11.32 -16.50
N GLU A 23 1.47 10.45 -16.09
CA GLU A 23 0.06 10.80 -15.94
C GLU A 23 -0.29 11.25 -14.51
N LYS A 24 -0.81 12.49 -14.38
CA LYS A 24 -1.21 13.08 -13.09
C LYS A 24 -2.22 12.22 -12.34
N PHE A 25 -3.21 11.64 -13.03
CA PHE A 25 -4.25 10.83 -12.40
C PHE A 25 -3.70 9.49 -11.89
N ALA A 26 -2.77 8.87 -12.64
CA ALA A 26 -2.12 7.63 -12.21
C ALA A 26 -1.32 7.87 -10.91
N LEU A 27 -0.57 8.97 -10.87
CA LEU A 27 0.21 9.38 -9.69
C LEU A 27 -0.68 9.63 -8.46
N VAL A 28 -1.79 10.35 -8.63
CA VAL A 28 -2.75 10.58 -7.53
C VAL A 28 -3.34 9.25 -7.03
N ARG A 29 -3.72 8.36 -7.94
CA ARG A 29 -4.26 7.04 -7.59
C ARG A 29 -3.26 6.19 -6.82
N GLU A 30 -2.00 6.21 -7.25
CA GLU A 30 -0.91 5.51 -6.58
C GLU A 30 -0.64 6.09 -5.19
N GLY A 31 -0.56 7.42 -5.06
CA GLY A 31 -0.39 8.08 -3.78
C GLY A 31 -1.49 7.73 -2.77
N LEU A 32 -2.75 7.67 -3.21
CA LEU A 32 -3.87 7.26 -2.37
C LEU A 32 -3.77 5.78 -1.92
N LYS A 33 -3.32 4.88 -2.80
CA LYS A 33 -3.07 3.48 -2.42
C LYS A 33 -1.94 3.37 -1.40
N ALA A 34 -0.81 4.02 -1.67
CA ALA A 34 0.35 4.01 -0.78
C ALA A 34 0.01 4.57 0.60
N LEU A 35 -0.84 5.61 0.68
CA LEU A 35 -1.34 6.13 1.95
C LEU A 35 -2.18 5.08 2.70
N GLY A 36 -3.08 4.40 1.99
CA GLY A 36 -3.88 3.31 2.56
C GLY A 36 -3.02 2.15 3.10
N GLU A 37 -2.02 1.73 2.33
CA GLU A 37 -1.06 0.70 2.71
C GLU A 37 -0.25 1.10 3.94
N ARG A 38 0.22 2.35 4.00
CA ARG A 38 0.96 2.89 5.15
C ARG A 38 0.11 2.90 6.42
N GLU A 39 -1.16 3.31 6.34
CA GLU A 39 -2.07 3.30 7.49
C GLU A 39 -2.47 1.88 7.90
N ALA A 40 -2.68 0.98 6.93
CA ALA A 40 -2.91 -0.43 7.21
C ALA A 40 -1.71 -1.05 7.94
N ALA A 41 -0.49 -0.81 7.46
CA ALA A 41 0.74 -1.24 8.12
C ALA A 41 0.84 -0.68 9.55
N ARG A 42 0.58 0.62 9.75
CA ARG A 42 0.54 1.24 11.08
C ARG A 42 -0.46 0.57 12.02
N ARG A 43 -1.67 0.27 11.54
CA ARG A 43 -2.70 -0.44 12.32
C ARG A 43 -2.25 -1.87 12.65
N LEU A 44 -1.68 -2.60 11.70
CA LEU A 44 -1.16 -3.95 11.91
C LEU A 44 0.00 -3.98 12.92
N ILE A 45 0.91 -3.02 12.87
CA ILE A 45 2.00 -2.86 13.85
C ILE A 45 1.43 -2.57 15.25
N LYS A 46 0.39 -1.71 15.35
CA LYS A 46 -0.28 -1.40 16.63
C LYS A 46 -1.03 -2.60 17.21
N LEU A 47 -1.57 -3.45 16.36
CA LEU A 47 -2.10 -4.75 16.76
C LEU A 47 -0.99 -5.69 17.25
N GLY A 48 0.28 -5.27 17.20
CA GLY A 48 1.42 -5.90 17.86
C GLY A 48 2.05 -7.04 17.08
N GLY A 49 1.67 -7.25 15.81
CA GLY A 49 1.81 -8.60 15.24
C GLY A 49 1.10 -9.57 16.19
N ALA A 50 -0.20 -9.33 16.41
CA ALA A 50 -1.04 -9.77 17.55
C ALA A 50 -0.83 -11.19 18.09
N GLN A 51 -0.24 -12.05 17.28
CA GLN A 51 0.21 -13.38 17.67
C GLN A 51 1.71 -13.51 17.36
N ARG A 52 2.59 -12.89 18.17
CA ARG A 52 4.05 -13.07 18.06
C ARG A 52 4.48 -14.54 18.12
N ASP A 53 3.70 -15.34 18.85
CA ASP A 53 3.93 -16.77 19.05
C ASP A 53 2.98 -17.64 18.19
N VAL A 54 2.37 -17.10 17.13
CA VAL A 54 1.49 -17.91 16.28
C VAL A 54 2.28 -19.06 15.68
N LYS A 55 1.83 -20.29 15.94
CA LYS A 55 2.35 -21.47 15.24
C LYS A 55 1.57 -21.63 13.94
N ALA A 56 2.31 -21.70 12.83
CA ALA A 56 1.72 -22.05 11.55
C ALA A 56 0.99 -23.41 11.66
N PRO A 57 -0.22 -23.54 11.09
CA PRO A 57 -0.92 -24.83 11.09
C PRO A 57 -0.12 -25.88 10.32
N PRO A 58 -0.24 -27.18 10.67
CA PRO A 58 0.47 -28.25 9.97
C PRO A 58 0.10 -28.26 8.49
N ARG A 59 1.10 -28.46 7.61
CA ARG A 59 0.84 -28.59 6.17
C ARG A 59 -0.01 -29.84 5.92
N ARG A 60 -1.10 -29.71 5.16
CA ARG A 60 -1.77 -30.88 4.58
C ARG A 60 -0.79 -31.56 3.62
N ARG A 61 -0.35 -32.77 3.98
CA ARG A 61 0.39 -33.66 3.09
C ARG A 61 -0.62 -34.61 2.43
N PRO A 62 -0.54 -34.84 1.11
CA PRO A 62 -1.27 -35.94 0.50
C PRO A 62 -0.81 -37.27 1.12
N PRO A 63 -1.66 -38.31 1.14
CA PRO A 63 -1.25 -39.64 1.60
C PRO A 63 -0.05 -40.11 0.78
N LEU A 64 0.93 -40.77 1.42
CA LEU A 64 1.91 -41.53 0.65
C LEU A 64 1.15 -42.63 -0.11
N ALA A 65 1.40 -42.71 -1.42
CA ALA A 65 0.89 -43.77 -2.28
C ALA A 65 1.51 -45.12 -1.90
#